data_AF-A0A5C7XDR0-F1
#
_entry.id   AF-A0A5C7XDR0-F1
#
_cell.length_a   1.000
_cell.length_b   1.000
_cell.length_c   1.000
_cell.angle_alpha   90.00
_cell.angle_beta   90.00
_cell.angle_gamma   90.00
#
_symmetry.space_group_name_H-M   'P 1'
#
loop_
_entity.id
_entity.type
_entity.pdbx_description
1 polymer ?
#
loop_
_entity_poly.entity_id
_entity_poly.type
_entity_poly.pdbx_seq_one_letter_code
_entity_poly.pdbx_strand_id
1 'polypeptide(L)' 'PKGYFPVPALTHLEGPYLDLVRDALYAPQAKERGLFRPEAVERLLADPNGRLTPLRGNELWQIAVLELWLQRHGITGPAA' A
#
# COMPACT_ATOMS: atom_id res chain seq x y z
N PRO A 1 -9.35 -21.41 -20.35
CA PRO A 1 -8.63 -20.11 -20.18
C PRO A 1 -8.68 -19.67 -18.71
N LYS A 2 -7.52 -19.43 -18.07
CA LYS A 2 -7.49 -18.85 -16.72
C LYS A 2 -8.07 -17.44 -16.83
N GLY A 3 -9.29 -17.24 -16.34
CA GLY A 3 -10.00 -15.97 -16.43
C GLY A 3 -9.18 -14.88 -15.76
N TYR A 4 -8.75 -13.89 -16.53
CA TYR A 4 -8.15 -12.68 -16.02
C TYR A 4 -9.26 -11.94 -15.26
N PHE A 5 -9.07 -11.72 -13.96
CA PHE A 5 -9.92 -10.85 -13.15
C PHE A 5 -9.25 -9.48 -13.14
N PRO A 6 -9.59 -8.57 -14.09
CA PRO A 6 -9.07 -7.22 -14.03
C PRO A 6 -9.64 -6.58 -12.77
N VAL A 7 -8.77 -6.12 -11.89
CA VAL A 7 -9.17 -5.37 -10.68
C VAL A 7 -8.74 -3.90 -10.90
N PRO A 8 -9.45 -3.14 -11.74
CA PRO A 8 -9.02 -1.81 -12.19
C PRO A 8 -8.87 -0.79 -11.04
N ALA A 9 -9.61 -0.99 -9.94
CA ALA A 9 -9.48 -0.20 -8.72
C ALA A 9 -8.09 -0.29 -8.05
N LEU A 10 -7.26 -1.27 -8.42
CA LEU A 10 -5.92 -1.45 -7.88
C LEU A 10 -4.83 -0.74 -8.70
N THR A 11 -5.19 -0.23 -9.87
CA THR A 11 -4.30 0.53 -10.74
C THR A 11 -4.44 2.03 -10.48
N HIS A 12 -5.67 2.48 -10.17
CA HIS A 12 -5.99 3.87 -9.85
C HIS A 12 -6.60 3.95 -8.45
N LEU A 13 -5.83 4.49 -7.50
CA LEU A 13 -6.26 4.68 -6.12
C LEU A 13 -6.98 6.02 -5.98
N GLU A 14 -8.24 5.97 -5.59
CA GLU A 14 -9.06 7.15 -5.35
C GLU A 14 -10.09 6.90 -4.24
N GLY A 15 -10.59 8.00 -3.66
CA GLY A 15 -11.65 7.98 -2.65
C GLY A 15 -11.37 7.00 -1.50
N PRO A 16 -12.33 6.13 -1.14
CA PRO A 16 -12.22 5.24 0.02
C PRO A 16 -11.01 4.31 0.00
N TYR A 17 -10.51 3.93 -1.17
CA TYR A 17 -9.34 3.07 -1.28
C TYR A 17 -8.06 3.81 -0.96
N LEU A 18 -7.93 5.07 -1.39
CA LEU A 18 -6.79 5.90 -1.04
C LEU A 18 -6.79 6.23 0.46
N ASP A 19 -7.95 6.43 1.06
CA ASP A 19 -8.08 6.65 2.49
C ASP A 19 -7.68 5.39 3.28
N LEU A 20 -8.15 4.20 2.87
CA LEU A 20 -7.73 2.93 3.45
C LEU A 20 -6.20 2.74 3.40
N VAL A 21 -5.60 3.05 2.25
CA VAL A 21 -4.15 2.99 2.05
C VAL A 21 -3.43 3.93 3.01
N ARG A 22 -3.92 5.18 3.11
CA ARG A 22 -3.34 6.20 3.99
C ARG A 22 -3.42 5.76 5.45
N ASP A 23 -4.57 5.26 5.88
CA ASP A 23 -4.80 4.78 7.24
C ASP A 23 -3.88 3.60 7.57
N ALA A 24 -3.75 2.63 6.67
CA ALA A 24 -2.89 1.47 6.86
C ALA A 24 -1.42 1.89 7.04
N LEU A 25 -0.90 2.75 6.16
CA LEU A 25 0.52 3.14 6.16
C LEU A 25 0.89 4.12 7.28
N TYR A 26 -0.07 4.92 7.79
CA TYR A 26 0.16 5.83 8.92
C TYR A 26 -0.21 5.24 10.28
N ALA A 27 -0.76 4.02 10.32
CA ALA A 27 -1.09 3.32 11.55
C ALA A 27 0.13 3.24 12.49
N PRO A 28 -0.06 3.33 13.82
CA PRO A 28 1.02 3.20 14.79
C PRO A 28 1.84 1.91 14.59
N GLN A 29 1.17 0.81 14.28
CA GLN A 29 1.78 -0.51 14.05
C GLN A 29 2.73 -0.49 12.84
N ALA A 30 2.41 0.27 11.79
CA ALA A 30 3.26 0.42 10.62
C ALA A 30 4.55 1.19 10.97
N LYS A 31 4.41 2.26 11.79
CA LYS A 31 5.53 3.07 12.27
C LYS A 31 6.45 2.30 13.21
N GLU A 32 5.88 1.59 14.17
CA GLU A 32 6.61 0.73 15.11
C GLU A 32 7.42 -0.35 14.40
N ARG A 33 6.90 -0.86 13.28
CA ARG A 33 7.58 -1.87 12.48
C ARG A 33 8.75 -1.33 11.68
N GLY A 34 8.68 -0.07 11.26
CA GLY A 34 9.77 0.58 10.52
C GLY A 34 10.08 -0.04 9.14
N LEU A 35 9.14 -0.77 8.52
CA LEU A 35 9.35 -1.40 7.20
C LEU A 35 9.50 -0.38 6.06
N PHE A 36 8.83 0.75 6.18
CA PHE A 36 8.75 1.75 5.12
C PHE A 36 9.47 3.02 5.54
N ARG A 37 10.29 3.55 4.64
CA ARG A 37 10.91 4.87 4.80
C ARG A 37 9.80 5.94 4.72
N PRO A 38 9.60 6.79 5.76
CA PRO A 38 8.54 7.79 5.77
C PRO A 38 8.54 8.68 4.53
N GLU A 39 9.71 9.10 4.07
CA GLU A 39 9.87 9.98 2.91
C GLU A 39 9.47 9.28 1.61
N ALA A 40 9.63 7.96 1.53
CA ALA A 40 9.19 7.18 0.37
C ALA A 40 7.65 7.06 0.35
N VAL A 41 7.04 6.83 1.51
CA VAL A 41 5.58 6.76 1.67
C VAL A 41 4.95 8.11 1.34
N GLU A 42 5.50 9.21 1.86
CA GLU A 42 5.01 10.56 1.57
C GLU A 42 5.08 10.89 0.08
N ARG A 43 6.19 10.56 -0.60
CA ARG A 43 6.31 10.76 -2.05
C ARG A 43 5.25 9.97 -2.83
N LEU A 44 5.00 8.72 -2.44
CA LEU A 44 3.98 7.89 -3.08
C LEU A 44 2.57 8.41 -2.81
N LEU A 45 2.29 8.92 -1.62
CA LEU A 45 0.98 9.49 -1.28
C LEU A 45 0.73 10.87 -1.89
N ALA A 46 1.79 11.64 -2.18
CA ALA A 46 1.70 12.93 -2.85
C ALA A 46 1.30 12.80 -4.33
N ASP A 47 1.69 11.69 -4.96
CA ASP A 47 1.32 11.35 -6.34
C ASP A 47 0.90 9.86 -6.43
N PRO A 48 -0.27 9.50 -5.88
CA PRO A 48 -0.69 8.11 -5.66
C PRO A 48 -0.91 7.32 -6.95
N ASN A 49 -1.03 7.99 -8.10
CA ASN A 49 -1.33 7.39 -9.39
C ASN A 49 -0.33 7.75 -10.50
N GLY A 50 0.69 8.57 -10.22
CA GLY A 50 1.59 9.08 -11.25
C GLY A 50 2.65 8.08 -11.72
N ARG A 51 2.87 6.97 -11.00
CA ARG A 51 3.81 5.94 -11.39
C ARG A 51 3.24 4.53 -11.23
N LEU A 52 3.27 3.78 -12.34
CA LEU A 52 2.99 2.35 -12.37
C LEU A 52 4.29 1.56 -12.54
N THR A 53 4.34 0.38 -11.94
CA THR A 53 5.40 -0.60 -12.19
C THR A 53 5.37 -1.09 -13.64
N PRO A 54 6.44 -1.75 -14.16
CA PRO A 54 6.44 -2.35 -15.50
C PRO A 54 5.29 -3.32 -15.76
N LEU A 55 4.77 -3.95 -14.70
CA LEU A 55 3.60 -4.84 -14.74
C LEU A 55 2.26 -4.10 -14.61
N ARG A 56 2.26 -2.77 -14.71
CA ARG A 56 1.09 -1.88 -14.59
C ARG A 56 0.39 -1.95 -13.24
N GLY A 57 1.12 -2.33 -12.18
CA GLY A 57 0.63 -2.28 -10.80
C GLY A 57 0.98 -0.96 -10.12
N ASN A 58 0.10 -0.47 -9.24
CA ASN A 58 0.33 0.70 -8.42
C ASN A 58 1.28 0.35 -7.25
N GLU A 59 2.42 1.04 -7.15
CA GLU A 59 3.43 0.81 -6.10
C GLU A 59 2.88 1.09 -4.70
N LEU A 60 2.08 2.15 -4.55
CA LEU A 60 1.45 2.53 -3.29
C LEU A 60 0.46 1.45 -2.82
N TRP A 61 -0.30 0.86 -3.74
CA TRP A 61 -1.19 -0.26 -3.41
C TRP A 61 -0.42 -1.50 -2.93
N GLN A 62 0.73 -1.81 -3.54
CA GLN A 62 1.54 -2.97 -3.17
C GLN A 62 2.01 -2.89 -1.71
N ILE A 63 2.57 -1.75 -1.32
CA ILE A 63 3.04 -1.55 0.07
C ILE A 63 1.88 -1.51 1.07
N ALA A 64 0.74 -0.94 0.67
CA ALA A 64 -0.44 -0.88 1.53
C ALA A 64 -1.06 -2.26 1.75
N VAL A 65 -1.13 -3.12 0.73
CA VAL A 65 -1.63 -4.50 0.89
C VAL A 65 -0.74 -5.30 1.82
N LEU A 66 0.58 -5.14 1.71
CA LEU A 66 1.50 -5.77 2.64
C LEU A 66 1.20 -5.33 4.07
N GLU A 67 1.06 -4.01 4.30
CA GLU A 67 0.78 -3.47 5.63
C GLU A 67 -0.59 -3.93 6.17
N LEU A 68 -1.64 -3.90 5.35
CA LEU A 68 -2.97 -4.41 5.69
C LEU A 68 -2.93 -5.89 6.06
N TRP A 69 -2.13 -6.70 5.36
CA TRP A 69 -1.94 -8.11 5.68
C TRP A 69 -1.25 -8.28 7.03
N LEU A 70 -0.17 -7.54 7.29
CA LEU A 70 0.56 -7.57 8.57
C LEU A 70 -0.35 -7.20 9.75
N GLN A 71 -1.13 -6.13 9.60
CA GLN A 71 -2.10 -5.68 10.60
C GLN A 71 -3.20 -6.73 10.83
N ARG A 72 -3.76 -7.30 9.76
CA ARG A 72 -4.80 -8.32 9.85
C ARG A 72 -4.31 -9.58 10.58
N HIS A 73 -3.05 -9.92 10.44
CA HIS A 73 -2.43 -11.07 11.11
C HIS A 73 -1.84 -10.76 12.47
N GLY A 74 -1.96 -9.51 12.97
CA GLY A 74 -1.46 -9.12 14.29
C GLY A 74 0.06 -9.20 14.41
N ILE A 75 0.79 -9.15 13.30
CA ILE A 75 2.24 -9.15 13.31
C ILE A 75 2.68 -7.81 13.90
N THR A 76 3.55 -7.79 14.91
CA THR A 76 3.95 -6.59 15.66
C THR A 76 5.46 -6.58 15.89
N GLY A 77 6.01 -5.44 16.33
CA GLY A 77 7.45 -5.26 16.55
C GLY A 77 8.22 -4.84 15.29
N PRO A 78 9.49 -4.45 15.44
CA PRO A 78 10.34 -3.97 14.36
C PRO A 78 10.59 -5.09 13.33
N ALA A 79 10.65 -4.70 12.06
CA ALA A 79 11.20 -5.58 11.03
C ALA A 79 12.70 -5.80 11.30
N ALA A 80 13.13 -7.06 11.22
CA ALA A 80 14.49 -7.50 11.49
C ALA A 80 15.51 -6.97 10.47
#